data_AF-A0A3N4HND3-F1
#
_entry.id   AF-A0A3N4HND3-F1
#
_cell.length_a   1.000
_cell.length_b   1.000
_cell.length_c   1.000
_cell.angle_alpha   90.00
_cell.angle_beta   90.00
_cell.angle_gamma   90.00
#
_symmetry.space_group_name_H-M   'P 1'
#
loop_
_entity.id
_entity.type
_entity.pdbx_description
1 polymer ?
#
loop_
_entity_poly.entity_id
_entity_poly.type
_entity_poly.pdbx_seq_one_letter_code
_entity_poly.pdbx_strand_id
1 'polypeptide(L)'
;MGSASAAAIAGRDTATVGRCSSPLVRKEWRTLTGPQKAHFLDAVQCLHNAEPQLTTVASGTGSRFEDFIVEHKVQTDYIHQVGHFLPWHRLFLAQFERVLRAECNYTGALPYWDYSLDAADISQSPVFDPASGFGGNGIFDEATWDLFADNYCVGDGPFADWTINIASGNNTAAAPRCLARNLFAPFGQGWLTAEREAEIKSKTDFGSMVWTMEGEPDFEILGMHGAGHWAIGGSAANVYTSNSEPLFYLHHANLDRIWAEWQAANPSTRQFEIDGSVIPRHPEVFAGDYTGMSTGNVTLAYPINLGTLGGPSKSVTILDVMDTKGGRPATAPSTAGGVLCYEYAASPAASQ
;
A
#
# COMPACT_ATOMS: atom_id res chain seq x y z
N MET A 1 -50.14 -3.48 -19.57
CA MET A 1 -48.84 -3.11 -20.16
C MET A 1 -48.63 -1.63 -19.98
N GLY A 2 -47.87 -1.23 -18.95
CA GLY A 2 -47.44 0.14 -18.76
C GLY A 2 -45.98 0.07 -18.33
N SER A 3 -45.05 0.28 -19.25
CA SER A 3 -43.63 0.32 -18.92
C SER A 3 -43.35 1.64 -18.22
N ALA A 4 -42.97 1.54 -16.95
CA ALA A 4 -42.31 2.64 -16.26
C ALA A 4 -40.92 2.77 -16.89
N SER A 5 -40.76 3.78 -17.74
CA SER A 5 -39.46 4.17 -18.27
C SER A 5 -38.60 4.63 -17.10
N ALA A 6 -37.52 3.89 -16.82
CA ALA A 6 -36.50 4.31 -15.88
C ALA A 6 -35.86 5.59 -16.43
N ALA A 7 -36.19 6.73 -15.82
CA ALA A 7 -35.51 7.98 -16.12
C ALA A 7 -34.05 7.82 -15.69
N ALA A 8 -33.15 7.80 -16.68
CA ALA A 8 -31.73 7.95 -16.47
C ALA A 8 -31.51 9.25 -15.66
N ILE A 9 -30.95 9.12 -14.47
CA ILE A 9 -30.51 10.27 -13.68
C ILE A 9 -29.29 10.83 -14.43
N ALA A 10 -29.54 11.84 -15.26
CA ALA A 10 -28.51 12.64 -15.89
C ALA A 10 -27.56 13.18 -14.81
N GLY A 11 -26.25 13.05 -15.08
CA GLY A 11 -25.16 13.36 -14.16
C GLY A 11 -25.34 14.70 -13.45
N ARG A 12 -25.35 14.64 -12.12
CA ARG A 12 -24.97 15.82 -11.34
C ARG A 12 -23.47 15.98 -11.54
N ASP A 13 -23.10 17.09 -12.15
CA ASP A 13 -21.73 17.56 -12.25
C ASP A 13 -21.15 17.64 -10.81
N THR A 14 -20.37 16.63 -10.41
CA THR A 14 -19.72 16.57 -9.10
C THR A 14 -18.44 17.40 -9.14
N ALA A 15 -18.62 18.71 -9.36
CA ALA A 15 -17.53 19.66 -9.30
C ALA A 15 -16.70 19.40 -8.03
N THR A 16 -15.41 19.15 -8.20
CA THR A 16 -14.52 18.84 -7.09
C THR A 16 -13.84 20.13 -6.62
N VAL A 17 -13.88 20.40 -5.32
CA VAL A 17 -13.35 21.62 -4.69
C VAL A 17 -12.28 21.28 -3.67
N GLY A 18 -11.49 22.27 -3.26
CA GLY A 18 -10.52 22.12 -2.17
C GLY A 18 -9.23 21.37 -2.52
N ARG A 19 -8.99 21.07 -3.80
CA ARG A 19 -7.72 20.46 -4.25
C ARG A 19 -6.54 21.36 -3.92
N CYS A 20 -5.43 20.75 -3.51
CA CYS A 20 -4.19 21.47 -3.27
C CYS A 20 -3.57 22.01 -4.57
N SER A 21 -2.78 23.07 -4.46
CA SER A 21 -2.19 23.78 -5.61
C SER A 21 -0.81 23.25 -6.03
N SER A 22 -0.15 22.45 -5.19
CA SER A 22 1.23 21.99 -5.43
C SER A 22 1.40 20.54 -4.98
N PRO A 23 0.79 19.58 -5.69
CA PRO A 23 0.92 18.17 -5.36
C PRO A 23 2.36 17.68 -5.53
N LEU A 24 2.79 16.80 -4.63
CA LEU A 24 3.99 16.00 -4.84
C LEU A 24 3.77 15.04 -6.01
N VAL A 25 4.79 14.83 -6.84
CA VAL A 25 4.69 13.92 -8.00
C VAL A 25 5.41 12.62 -7.67
N ARG A 26 4.63 11.58 -7.38
CA ARG A 26 5.10 10.20 -7.19
C ARG A 26 5.50 9.62 -8.55
N LYS A 27 6.68 9.01 -8.62
CA LYS A 27 7.30 8.56 -9.88
C LYS A 27 7.67 7.10 -9.80
N GLU A 28 7.66 6.45 -10.96
CA GLU A 28 8.15 5.08 -11.09
C GLU A 28 9.66 5.05 -10.78
N TRP A 29 10.12 4.05 -10.04
CA TRP A 29 11.49 3.94 -9.53
C TRP A 29 12.58 4.14 -10.60
N ARG A 30 12.42 3.58 -11.81
CA ARG A 30 13.39 3.68 -12.92
C ARG A 30 13.54 5.09 -13.44
N THR A 31 12.52 5.91 -13.29
CA THR A 31 12.52 7.30 -13.76
C THR A 31 13.19 8.25 -12.78
N LEU A 32 13.50 7.79 -11.56
CA LEU A 32 14.29 8.56 -10.60
C LEU A 32 15.77 8.58 -11.01
N THR A 33 16.38 9.75 -10.87
CA THR A 33 17.83 9.92 -11.00
C THR A 33 18.56 9.23 -9.84
N GLY A 34 19.84 8.90 -10.01
CA GLY A 34 20.68 8.33 -8.94
C GLY A 34 20.60 9.09 -7.61
N PRO A 35 20.76 10.43 -7.59
CA PRO A 35 20.60 11.22 -6.37
C PRO A 35 19.20 11.16 -5.75
N GLN A 36 18.14 11.04 -6.55
CA GLN A 36 16.78 10.89 -6.01
C GLN A 36 16.56 9.53 -5.37
N LYS A 37 17.07 8.45 -5.99
CA LYS A 37 17.05 7.10 -5.41
C LYS A 37 17.82 7.08 -4.08
N ALA A 38 19.05 7.58 -4.08
CA ALA A 38 19.87 7.69 -2.87
C ALA A 38 19.16 8.46 -1.75
N HIS A 39 18.58 9.62 -2.05
CA HIS A 39 17.88 10.42 -1.03
C HIS A 39 16.67 9.69 -0.42
N PHE A 40 15.94 8.90 -1.21
CA PHE A 40 14.85 8.08 -0.69
C PHE A 40 15.37 6.96 0.22
N LEU A 41 16.37 6.21 -0.24
CA LEU A 41 16.98 5.11 0.53
C LEU A 41 17.58 5.60 1.84
N ASP A 42 18.30 6.73 1.81
CA ASP A 42 18.87 7.38 2.99
C ASP A 42 17.78 7.80 4.00
N ALA A 43 16.65 8.30 3.53
CA ALA A 43 15.54 8.70 4.39
C ALA A 43 14.88 7.48 5.07
N VAL A 44 14.75 6.36 4.34
CA VAL A 44 14.24 5.10 4.90
C VAL A 44 15.22 4.54 5.94
N GLN A 45 16.53 4.56 5.65
CA GLN A 45 17.58 4.18 6.60
C GLN A 45 17.57 5.06 7.86
N CYS A 46 17.32 6.37 7.69
CA CYS A 46 17.18 7.30 8.82
C CYS A 46 16.02 6.88 9.75
N LEU A 47 14.85 6.49 9.23
CA LEU A 47 13.76 6.00 10.08
C LEU A 47 14.11 4.69 10.79
N HIS A 48 14.83 3.78 10.13
CA HIS A 48 15.29 2.55 10.77
C HIS A 48 16.27 2.81 11.92
N ASN A 49 17.03 3.91 11.86
CA ASN A 49 18.00 4.28 12.90
C ASN A 49 17.44 5.23 13.97
N ALA A 50 16.22 5.73 13.81
CA ALA A 50 15.61 6.69 14.74
C ALA A 50 14.85 5.98 15.87
N GLU A 51 14.78 6.64 17.04
CA GLU A 51 14.16 6.11 18.27
C GLU A 51 12.65 5.84 18.11
N PRO A 52 12.14 4.65 18.48
CA PRO A 52 10.73 4.30 18.33
C PRO A 52 9.81 5.13 19.24
N GLN A 53 8.54 5.26 18.84
CA GLN A 53 7.50 5.98 19.60
C GLN A 53 6.38 5.06 20.09
N LEU A 54 6.23 3.84 19.57
CA LEU A 54 5.14 2.90 19.89
C LEU A 54 5.58 1.73 20.76
N THR A 55 6.65 1.87 21.54
CA THR A 55 7.14 0.85 22.48
C THR A 55 6.10 0.48 23.55
N THR A 56 5.13 1.35 23.85
CA THR A 56 4.01 1.04 24.74
C THR A 56 2.90 0.21 24.10
N VAL A 57 2.83 0.19 22.76
CA VAL A 57 1.88 -0.62 21.98
C VAL A 57 2.48 -1.99 21.70
N ALA A 58 3.75 -2.03 21.29
CA ALA A 58 4.52 -3.24 21.11
C ALA A 58 5.90 -3.08 21.74
N SER A 59 6.14 -3.80 22.83
CA SER A 59 7.40 -3.71 23.57
C SER A 59 8.64 -4.11 22.77
N GLY A 60 8.46 -4.84 21.66
CA GLY A 60 9.54 -5.26 20.78
C GLY A 60 9.99 -4.23 19.74
N THR A 61 9.35 -3.06 19.66
CA THR A 61 9.65 -2.05 18.65
C THR A 61 11.03 -1.44 18.87
N GLY A 62 11.91 -1.56 17.87
CA GLY A 62 13.29 -1.09 17.94
C GLY A 62 13.58 0.23 17.22
N SER A 63 12.70 0.73 16.35
CA SER A 63 12.95 1.95 15.57
C SER A 63 11.68 2.69 15.15
N ARG A 64 11.83 3.93 14.65
CA ARG A 64 10.73 4.68 14.01
C ARG A 64 10.15 3.98 12.80
N PHE A 65 10.96 3.24 12.04
CA PHE A 65 10.44 2.42 10.96
C PHE A 65 9.52 1.31 11.48
N GLU A 66 9.91 0.67 12.59
CA GLU A 66 9.09 -0.39 13.21
C GLU A 66 7.78 0.13 13.80
N ASP A 67 7.64 1.43 14.11
CA ASP A 67 6.35 2.00 14.49
C ASP A 67 5.30 1.84 13.38
N PHE A 68 5.70 1.95 12.11
CA PHE A 68 4.80 1.65 10.98
C PHE A 68 4.45 0.17 10.90
N ILE A 69 5.38 -0.72 11.23
CA ILE A 69 5.12 -2.17 11.31
C ILE A 69 4.08 -2.45 12.40
N VAL A 70 4.23 -1.84 13.57
CA VAL A 70 3.27 -1.98 14.67
C VAL A 70 1.89 -1.51 14.25
N GLU A 71 1.77 -0.31 13.69
CA GLU A 71 0.47 0.27 13.34
C GLU A 71 -0.27 -0.58 12.31
N HIS A 72 0.43 -1.08 11.30
CA HIS A 72 -0.14 -2.03 10.33
C HIS A 72 -0.56 -3.34 11.01
N LYS A 73 0.35 -3.95 11.79
CA LYS A 73 0.13 -5.22 12.50
C LYS A 73 -1.11 -5.19 13.39
N VAL A 74 -1.29 -4.14 14.21
CA VAL A 74 -2.40 -4.07 15.17
C VAL A 74 -3.74 -3.80 14.50
N GLN A 75 -3.74 -3.31 13.25
CA GLN A 75 -4.94 -3.05 12.47
C GLN A 75 -5.19 -4.10 11.38
N THR A 76 -4.27 -5.03 11.11
CA THR A 76 -4.32 -6.01 10.01
C THR A 76 -5.68 -6.70 9.89
N ASP A 77 -6.25 -7.15 11.01
CA ASP A 77 -7.55 -7.85 11.07
C ASP A 77 -8.74 -6.99 10.59
N TYR A 78 -8.57 -5.67 10.55
CA TYR A 78 -9.65 -4.72 10.27
C TYR A 78 -9.45 -3.95 8.97
N ILE A 79 -8.29 -4.05 8.32
CA ILE A 79 -7.91 -3.22 7.15
C ILE A 79 -7.72 -4.01 5.85
N HIS A 80 -7.77 -5.34 5.89
CA HIS A 80 -7.69 -6.21 4.72
C HIS A 80 -9.02 -6.93 4.48
N GLN A 81 -9.32 -7.22 3.22
CA GLN A 81 -10.55 -7.86 2.76
C GLN A 81 -11.81 -7.04 3.10
N VAL A 82 -11.65 -5.73 3.29
CA VAL A 82 -12.70 -4.76 3.69
C VAL A 82 -12.85 -3.65 2.65
N GLY A 83 -13.99 -2.95 2.65
CA GLY A 83 -14.25 -1.84 1.72
C GLY A 83 -13.34 -0.63 1.89
N HIS A 84 -12.66 -0.49 3.03
CA HIS A 84 -11.74 0.60 3.32
C HIS A 84 -10.25 0.22 3.18
N PHE A 85 -9.94 -0.93 2.56
CA PHE A 85 -8.58 -1.39 2.30
C PHE A 85 -7.72 -0.34 1.57
N LEU A 86 -8.14 0.08 0.37
CA LEU A 86 -7.40 1.09 -0.40
C LEU A 86 -7.37 2.47 0.27
N PRO A 87 -8.49 3.02 0.80
CA PRO A 87 -8.46 4.26 1.57
C PRO A 87 -7.48 4.25 2.75
N TRP A 88 -7.43 3.17 3.53
CA TRP A 88 -6.54 3.05 4.69
C TRP A 88 -5.08 3.02 4.24
N HIS A 89 -4.74 2.19 3.25
CA HIS A 89 -3.37 2.09 2.74
C HIS A 89 -2.91 3.40 2.09
N ARG A 90 -3.79 4.10 1.36
CA ARG A 90 -3.53 5.45 0.83
C ARG A 90 -3.15 6.44 1.94
N LEU A 91 -3.90 6.45 3.05
CA LEU A 91 -3.60 7.27 4.22
C LEU A 91 -2.25 6.87 4.85
N PHE A 92 -2.00 5.57 4.98
CA PHE A 92 -0.76 5.01 5.54
C PHE A 92 0.48 5.43 4.74
N LEU A 93 0.43 5.34 3.42
CA LEU A 93 1.50 5.81 2.53
C LEU A 93 1.74 7.32 2.65
N ALA A 94 0.67 8.11 2.72
CA ALA A 94 0.79 9.56 2.89
C ALA A 94 1.42 9.92 4.24
N GLN A 95 1.13 9.15 5.30
CA GLN A 95 1.76 9.34 6.60
C GLN A 95 3.24 8.95 6.59
N PHE A 96 3.61 7.85 5.93
CA PHE A 96 5.01 7.45 5.75
C PHE A 96 5.80 8.53 5.00
N GLU A 97 5.26 9.02 3.89
CA GLU A 97 5.84 10.12 3.12
C GLU A 97 6.00 11.40 3.97
N ARG A 98 5.00 11.76 4.78
CA ARG A 98 5.10 12.92 5.69
C ARG A 98 6.20 12.75 6.73
N VAL A 99 6.31 11.57 7.33
CA VAL A 99 7.31 11.27 8.37
C VAL A 99 8.73 11.25 7.79
N LEU A 100 8.94 10.64 6.62
CA LEU A 100 10.23 10.73 5.91
C LEU A 100 10.66 12.19 5.69
N ARG A 101 9.71 13.04 5.28
CA ARG A 101 9.98 14.45 5.01
C ARG A 101 10.22 15.27 6.27
N ALA A 102 9.48 14.98 7.34
CA ALA A 102 9.53 15.75 8.58
C ALA A 102 10.68 15.34 9.51
N GLU A 103 10.98 14.03 9.60
CA GLU A 103 11.95 13.48 10.55
C GLU A 103 13.30 13.16 9.88
N CYS A 104 13.31 12.89 8.57
CA CYS A 104 14.50 12.42 7.84
C CYS A 104 14.91 13.32 6.66
N ASN A 105 14.46 14.57 6.63
CA ASN A 105 14.81 15.57 5.61
C ASN A 105 14.58 15.11 4.16
N TYR A 106 13.67 14.16 3.93
CA TYR A 106 13.29 13.78 2.58
C TYR A 106 12.58 14.95 1.90
N THR A 107 12.93 15.27 0.66
CA THR A 107 12.28 16.36 -0.08
C THR A 107 11.57 15.89 -1.34
N GLY A 108 11.75 14.62 -1.72
CA GLY A 108 11.06 13.99 -2.83
C GLY A 108 9.64 13.54 -2.50
N ALA A 109 9.02 12.85 -3.47
CA ALA A 109 7.73 12.18 -3.30
C ALA A 109 7.97 10.66 -3.16
N LEU A 110 7.03 9.93 -2.57
CA LEU A 110 7.10 8.47 -2.49
C LEU A 110 7.17 7.87 -3.90
N PRO A 111 8.19 7.05 -4.24
CA PRO A 111 8.22 6.34 -5.51
C PRO A 111 7.22 5.19 -5.52
N TYR A 112 6.91 4.69 -6.71
CA TYR A 112 6.18 3.44 -6.90
C TYR A 112 7.00 2.46 -7.73
N TRP A 113 6.72 1.17 -7.55
CA TRP A 113 7.29 0.09 -8.33
C TRP A 113 6.25 -0.44 -9.31
N ASP A 114 6.40 -0.10 -10.59
CA ASP A 114 5.61 -0.77 -11.63
C ASP A 114 6.24 -2.12 -11.98
N TYR A 115 5.74 -3.15 -11.31
CA TYR A 115 6.14 -4.54 -11.51
C TYR A 115 5.63 -5.14 -12.82
N SER A 116 4.69 -4.49 -13.54
CA SER A 116 4.29 -4.97 -14.88
C SER A 116 5.41 -4.93 -15.90
N LEU A 117 6.41 -4.08 -15.64
CA LEU A 117 7.65 -3.97 -16.41
C LEU A 117 8.65 -5.09 -16.10
N ASP A 118 8.44 -5.84 -15.01
CA ASP A 118 9.32 -6.91 -14.52
C ASP A 118 8.67 -8.29 -14.49
N ALA A 119 7.41 -8.41 -14.89
CA ALA A 119 6.61 -9.60 -14.60
C ALA A 119 7.25 -10.91 -15.10
N ALA A 120 8.03 -10.86 -16.19
CA ALA A 120 8.75 -12.03 -16.70
C ALA A 120 9.82 -12.56 -15.72
N ASP A 121 10.52 -11.65 -15.04
CA ASP A 121 11.52 -11.96 -14.01
C ASP A 121 11.69 -10.75 -13.08
N ILE A 122 11.01 -10.80 -11.94
CA ILE A 122 11.04 -9.72 -10.96
C ILE A 122 12.45 -9.47 -10.40
N SER A 123 13.34 -10.46 -10.41
CA SER A 123 14.69 -10.34 -9.85
C SER A 123 15.56 -9.37 -10.65
N GLN A 124 15.20 -9.10 -11.90
CA GLN A 124 15.87 -8.13 -12.77
C GLN A 124 15.36 -6.70 -12.55
N SER A 125 14.37 -6.50 -11.69
CA SER A 125 13.85 -5.17 -11.41
C SER A 125 14.94 -4.29 -10.79
N PRO A 126 15.07 -3.03 -11.21
CA PRO A 126 16.04 -2.10 -10.63
C PRO A 126 15.70 -1.68 -9.19
N VAL A 127 14.55 -2.11 -8.65
CA VAL A 127 14.32 -2.02 -7.20
C VAL A 127 15.20 -3.01 -6.43
N PHE A 128 15.69 -4.09 -7.04
CA PHE A 128 16.59 -5.06 -6.42
C PHE A 128 18.08 -4.80 -6.71
N ASP A 129 18.42 -3.67 -7.36
CA ASP A 129 19.82 -3.29 -7.57
C ASP A 129 20.50 -3.00 -6.22
N PRO A 130 21.70 -3.53 -5.95
CA PRO A 130 22.36 -3.35 -4.66
C PRO A 130 22.91 -1.94 -4.44
N ALA A 131 23.21 -1.19 -5.50
CA ALA A 131 23.82 0.14 -5.36
C ALA A 131 22.78 1.27 -5.33
N SER A 132 21.71 1.12 -6.09
CA SER A 132 20.71 2.13 -6.35
C SER A 132 19.28 1.65 -6.12
N GLY A 133 19.11 0.47 -5.51
CA GLY A 133 17.86 -0.18 -5.14
C GLY A 133 17.85 -0.57 -3.66
N PHE A 134 17.06 -1.59 -3.33
CA PHE A 134 16.78 -2.07 -1.98
C PHE A 134 17.58 -3.34 -1.63
N GLY A 135 18.60 -3.67 -2.43
CA GLY A 135 19.31 -4.95 -2.34
C GLY A 135 18.56 -6.08 -3.06
N GLY A 136 19.28 -7.15 -3.33
CA GLY A 136 18.81 -8.33 -4.04
C GLY A 136 18.08 -9.33 -3.15
N ASN A 137 18.27 -10.61 -3.46
CA ASN A 137 17.59 -11.73 -2.79
C ASN A 137 18.23 -12.07 -1.44
N GLY A 138 17.54 -12.91 -0.66
CA GLY A 138 18.10 -13.54 0.52
C GLY A 138 19.13 -14.62 0.19
N ILE A 139 20.02 -14.90 1.15
CA ILE A 139 21.00 -15.98 1.06
C ILE A 139 20.42 -17.23 1.74
N PHE A 140 20.13 -18.27 0.97
CA PHE A 140 19.60 -19.54 1.46
C PHE A 140 19.95 -20.72 0.55
N ASP A 141 19.76 -21.95 1.06
CA ASP A 141 19.81 -23.16 0.24
C ASP A 141 18.46 -23.36 -0.43
N GLU A 142 18.43 -23.39 -1.78
CA GLU A 142 17.22 -23.59 -2.57
C GLU A 142 16.45 -24.86 -2.17
N ALA A 143 17.13 -25.90 -1.69
CA ALA A 143 16.48 -27.12 -1.22
C ALA A 143 15.62 -26.90 0.04
N THR A 144 15.82 -25.79 0.74
CA THR A 144 15.07 -25.42 1.95
C THR A 144 13.99 -24.38 1.70
N TRP A 145 13.83 -23.90 0.46
CA TRP A 145 12.99 -22.75 0.11
C TRP A 145 11.61 -22.79 0.79
N ASP A 146 11.29 -21.72 1.51
CA ASP A 146 10.01 -21.50 2.17
C ASP A 146 9.60 -20.03 2.01
N LEU A 147 8.45 -19.79 1.37
CA LEU A 147 7.88 -18.46 1.12
C LEU A 147 7.86 -17.55 2.37
N PHE A 148 7.68 -18.13 3.56
CA PHE A 148 7.53 -17.39 4.81
C PHE A 148 8.79 -17.37 5.67
N ALA A 149 9.92 -17.88 5.18
CA ALA A 149 11.17 -17.92 5.92
C ALA A 149 11.66 -16.51 6.29
N ASP A 150 11.93 -16.31 7.57
CA ASP A 150 12.33 -15.02 8.15
C ASP A 150 13.84 -14.95 8.47
N ASN A 151 14.58 -15.99 8.06
CA ASN A 151 16.02 -16.15 8.26
C ASN A 151 16.82 -16.13 6.94
N TYR A 152 16.17 -15.90 5.80
CA TYR A 152 16.80 -15.76 4.49
C TYR A 152 17.28 -14.34 4.26
N CYS A 153 18.29 -13.95 5.04
CA CYS A 153 18.76 -12.57 5.12
C CYS A 153 19.20 -12.03 3.77
N VAL A 154 18.76 -10.81 3.44
CA VAL A 154 19.22 -10.06 2.27
C VAL A 154 20.74 -9.93 2.30
N GLY A 155 21.40 -10.30 1.20
CA GLY A 155 22.86 -10.42 1.17
C GLY A 155 23.62 -9.14 0.80
N ASP A 156 22.95 -8.14 0.24
CA ASP A 156 23.57 -6.92 -0.29
C ASP A 156 22.64 -5.70 -0.26
N GLY A 157 23.20 -4.55 -0.65
CA GLY A 157 22.49 -3.28 -0.70
C GLY A 157 22.33 -2.56 0.64
N PRO A 158 21.62 -1.42 0.64
CA PRO A 158 21.58 -0.51 1.78
C PRO A 158 20.91 -1.09 3.03
N PHE A 159 20.14 -2.17 2.88
CA PHE A 159 19.33 -2.75 3.95
C PHE A 159 19.79 -4.14 4.39
N ALA A 160 20.95 -4.64 3.92
CA ALA A 160 21.46 -5.98 4.26
C ALA A 160 21.70 -6.18 5.76
N ASP A 161 22.16 -5.14 6.46
CA ASP A 161 22.47 -5.18 7.89
C ASP A 161 21.27 -4.82 8.78
N TRP A 162 20.06 -4.69 8.21
CA TRP A 162 18.86 -4.35 8.99
C TRP A 162 18.50 -5.43 9.98
N THR A 163 18.15 -5.00 11.20
CA THR A 163 17.54 -5.84 12.22
C THR A 163 16.12 -5.37 12.49
N ILE A 164 15.14 -6.24 12.22
CA ILE A 164 13.74 -6.00 12.58
C ILE A 164 13.49 -6.66 13.95
N ASN A 165 13.20 -5.84 14.95
CA ASN A 165 13.12 -6.27 16.36
C ASN A 165 11.75 -6.85 16.71
N ILE A 166 10.66 -6.32 16.18
CA ILE A 166 9.31 -6.84 16.44
C ILE A 166 9.04 -8.17 15.73
N ALA A 167 8.56 -9.18 16.45
CA ALA A 167 8.30 -10.53 15.93
C ALA A 167 7.41 -10.57 14.67
N SER A 168 7.55 -11.62 13.85
CA SER A 168 6.65 -11.89 12.71
C SER A 168 5.22 -12.29 13.17
N GLY A 169 4.25 -12.20 12.27
CA GLY A 169 2.84 -12.53 12.54
C GLY A 169 2.13 -11.50 13.42
N ASN A 170 1.13 -11.90 14.21
CA ASN A 170 0.37 -10.96 15.08
C ASN A 170 1.04 -10.68 16.44
N ASN A 171 2.21 -11.29 16.71
CA ASN A 171 2.89 -11.18 18.00
C ASN A 171 3.63 -9.83 18.15
N THR A 172 3.43 -9.12 19.26
CA THR A 172 4.05 -7.81 19.56
C THR A 172 5.32 -7.88 20.41
N ALA A 173 5.79 -9.10 20.72
CA ALA A 173 7.04 -9.33 21.44
C ALA A 173 8.29 -9.00 20.61
N ALA A 174 9.41 -8.80 21.29
CA ALA A 174 10.72 -8.73 20.66
C ALA A 174 11.14 -10.10 20.14
N ALA A 175 11.45 -10.19 18.85
CA ALA A 175 12.15 -11.31 18.22
C ALA A 175 13.00 -10.76 17.05
N PRO A 176 14.23 -10.29 17.36
CA PRO A 176 15.13 -9.74 16.36
C PRO A 176 15.45 -10.74 15.25
N ARG A 177 15.35 -10.28 14.01
CA ARG A 177 15.68 -11.02 12.79
C ARG A 177 16.21 -10.06 11.72
N CYS A 178 16.85 -10.61 10.70
CA CYS A 178 17.26 -9.83 9.54
C CYS A 178 16.07 -9.47 8.65
N LEU A 179 16.25 -8.50 7.75
CA LEU A 179 15.39 -8.38 6.58
C LEU A 179 15.59 -9.62 5.70
N ALA A 180 14.52 -10.35 5.41
CA ALA A 180 14.57 -11.60 4.67
C ALA A 180 13.79 -11.55 3.35
N ARG A 181 14.32 -12.16 2.29
CA ARG A 181 13.69 -12.28 0.97
C ARG A 181 13.92 -13.66 0.36
N ASN A 182 13.00 -14.09 -0.49
CA ASN A 182 13.16 -15.25 -1.35
C ASN A 182 12.35 -15.10 -2.63
N LEU A 183 12.87 -14.24 -3.51
CA LEU A 183 12.20 -13.85 -4.74
C LEU A 183 11.66 -15.06 -5.51
N PHE A 184 10.39 -15.01 -5.89
CA PHE A 184 9.70 -16.12 -6.56
C PHE A 184 9.02 -15.65 -7.84
N ALA A 185 9.72 -15.85 -8.97
CA ALA A 185 9.30 -15.40 -10.29
C ALA A 185 7.88 -15.84 -10.72
N PRO A 186 7.38 -17.05 -10.39
CA PRO A 186 6.04 -17.47 -10.83
C PRO A 186 4.90 -16.56 -10.38
N PHE A 187 4.98 -15.93 -9.20
CA PHE A 187 3.96 -14.96 -8.79
C PHE A 187 3.99 -13.71 -9.66
N GLY A 188 5.19 -13.23 -10.03
CA GLY A 188 5.37 -12.15 -11.00
C GLY A 188 4.74 -12.47 -12.36
N GLN A 189 5.08 -13.65 -12.90
CA GLN A 189 4.66 -14.09 -14.24
C GLN A 189 3.14 -14.30 -14.35
N GLY A 190 2.48 -14.73 -13.27
CA GLY A 190 1.05 -15.02 -13.28
C GLY A 190 0.13 -13.84 -12.94
N TRP A 191 0.61 -12.92 -12.09
CA TRP A 191 -0.26 -11.94 -11.43
C TRP A 191 0.20 -10.49 -11.54
N LEU A 192 1.49 -10.23 -11.78
CA LEU A 192 2.03 -8.88 -11.79
C LEU A 192 2.15 -8.29 -13.20
N THR A 193 1.38 -8.80 -14.18
CA THR A 193 1.49 -8.43 -15.59
C THR A 193 0.66 -7.19 -15.96
N ALA A 194 0.96 -6.59 -17.12
CA ALA A 194 0.18 -5.47 -17.67
C ALA A 194 -1.28 -5.86 -17.96
N GLU A 195 -1.54 -7.12 -18.33
CA GLU A 195 -2.89 -7.64 -18.56
C GLU A 195 -3.70 -7.67 -17.26
N ARG A 196 -3.07 -8.05 -16.13
CA ARG A 196 -3.73 -8.04 -14.81
C ARG A 196 -4.03 -6.62 -14.34
N GLU A 197 -3.10 -5.69 -14.55
CA GLU A 197 -3.37 -4.27 -14.28
C GLU A 197 -4.54 -3.75 -15.15
N ALA A 198 -4.56 -4.09 -16.44
CA ALA A 198 -5.65 -3.72 -17.35
C ALA A 198 -6.99 -4.33 -16.92
N GLU A 199 -6.99 -5.57 -16.45
CA GLU A 199 -8.19 -6.24 -15.91
C GLU A 199 -8.77 -5.46 -14.74
N ILE A 200 -7.94 -5.10 -13.75
CA ILE A 200 -8.34 -4.29 -12.59
C ILE A 200 -8.91 -2.95 -13.05
N LYS A 201 -8.22 -2.25 -13.96
CA LYS A 201 -8.66 -0.94 -14.46
C LYS A 201 -9.94 -1.00 -15.32
N SER A 202 -10.27 -2.17 -15.87
CA SER A 202 -11.49 -2.38 -16.66
C SER A 202 -12.76 -2.56 -15.81
N LYS A 203 -12.64 -2.86 -14.52
CA LYS A 203 -13.80 -3.07 -13.64
C LYS A 203 -14.64 -1.79 -13.59
N THR A 204 -15.96 -1.95 -13.54
CA THR A 204 -16.90 -0.83 -13.72
C THR A 204 -17.24 -0.11 -12.42
N ASP A 205 -17.06 -0.78 -11.29
CA ASP A 205 -17.39 -0.33 -9.95
C ASP A 205 -16.21 -0.54 -8.99
N PHE A 206 -16.22 0.20 -7.87
CA PHE A 206 -15.14 0.16 -6.89
C PHE A 206 -14.99 -1.23 -6.25
N GLY A 207 -16.10 -1.88 -5.89
CA GLY A 207 -16.12 -3.16 -5.18
C GLY A 207 -15.43 -4.27 -5.98
N SER A 208 -15.79 -4.43 -7.25
CA SER A 208 -15.16 -5.41 -8.13
C SER A 208 -13.70 -5.04 -8.48
N MET A 209 -13.38 -3.75 -8.59
CA MET A 209 -12.01 -3.26 -8.80
C MET A 209 -11.10 -3.63 -7.61
N VAL A 210 -11.51 -3.28 -6.39
CA VAL A 210 -10.70 -3.55 -5.19
C VAL A 210 -10.56 -5.04 -4.92
N TRP A 211 -11.63 -5.82 -5.11
CA TRP A 211 -11.56 -7.28 -4.98
C TRP A 211 -10.59 -7.92 -5.98
N THR A 212 -10.66 -7.52 -7.26
CA THR A 212 -9.73 -8.05 -8.29
C THR A 212 -8.28 -7.67 -7.99
N MET A 213 -8.05 -6.48 -7.43
CA MET A 213 -6.72 -6.00 -7.06
C MET A 213 -6.18 -6.72 -5.82
N GLU A 214 -6.99 -6.81 -4.77
CA GLU A 214 -6.62 -7.35 -3.47
C GLU A 214 -6.48 -8.87 -3.48
N GLY A 215 -7.36 -9.54 -4.24
CA GLY A 215 -7.45 -11.00 -4.31
C GLY A 215 -8.18 -11.64 -3.12
N GLU A 216 -8.06 -12.96 -3.06
CA GLU A 216 -8.45 -13.83 -1.95
C GLU A 216 -7.22 -14.23 -1.13
N PRO A 217 -7.39 -14.59 0.16
CA PRO A 217 -6.29 -15.05 1.02
C PRO A 217 -5.83 -16.48 0.68
N ASP A 218 -5.62 -16.78 -0.59
CA ASP A 218 -5.20 -18.08 -1.12
C ASP A 218 -4.22 -17.95 -2.31
N PHE A 219 -3.76 -19.09 -2.82
CA PHE A 219 -2.82 -19.16 -3.95
C PHE A 219 -3.49 -19.25 -5.33
N GLU A 220 -4.82 -19.21 -5.40
CA GLU A 220 -5.59 -19.34 -6.65
C GLU A 220 -6.06 -17.98 -7.18
N ILE A 221 -6.39 -17.04 -6.30
CA ILE A 221 -6.90 -15.71 -6.66
C ILE A 221 -6.10 -14.62 -5.92
N LEU A 222 -4.78 -14.61 -6.05
CA LEU A 222 -3.91 -13.71 -5.26
C LEU A 222 -4.19 -12.21 -5.45
N GLY A 223 -4.64 -11.83 -6.65
CA GLY A 223 -4.62 -10.44 -7.09
C GLY A 223 -3.20 -9.88 -7.18
N MET A 224 -3.08 -8.63 -7.66
CA MET A 224 -1.79 -7.94 -7.71
C MET A 224 -1.25 -7.63 -6.31
N HIS A 225 -2.13 -7.40 -5.33
CA HIS A 225 -1.74 -7.12 -3.95
C HIS A 225 -1.04 -8.30 -3.29
N GLY A 226 -1.69 -9.48 -3.26
CA GLY A 226 -1.11 -10.69 -2.66
C GLY A 226 0.14 -11.14 -3.42
N ALA A 227 0.10 -11.14 -4.75
CA ALA A 227 1.24 -11.53 -5.56
C ALA A 227 2.44 -10.59 -5.39
N GLY A 228 2.24 -9.28 -5.23
CA GLY A 228 3.36 -8.34 -5.03
C GLY A 228 4.14 -8.63 -3.73
N HIS A 229 3.43 -8.99 -2.66
CA HIS A 229 4.05 -9.43 -1.41
C HIS A 229 4.76 -10.78 -1.56
N TRP A 230 4.08 -11.78 -2.12
CA TRP A 230 4.63 -13.14 -2.20
C TRP A 230 5.69 -13.33 -3.28
N ALA A 231 5.71 -12.47 -4.31
CA ALA A 231 6.79 -12.42 -5.28
C ALA A 231 8.12 -12.03 -4.62
N ILE A 232 8.11 -11.16 -3.59
CA ILE A 232 9.30 -10.83 -2.79
C ILE A 232 9.59 -11.94 -1.77
N GLY A 233 8.54 -12.43 -1.12
CA GLY A 233 8.62 -13.48 -0.11
C GLY A 233 9.27 -13.01 1.21
N GLY A 234 9.57 -13.95 2.09
CA GLY A 234 10.22 -13.71 3.39
C GLY A 234 9.50 -12.65 4.23
N SER A 235 10.17 -11.54 4.50
CA SER A 235 9.62 -10.43 5.30
C SER A 235 8.38 -9.78 4.69
N ALA A 236 8.22 -9.84 3.36
CA ALA A 236 7.03 -9.33 2.68
C ALA A 236 5.84 -10.29 2.74
N ALA A 237 6.06 -11.60 2.98
CA ALA A 237 5.02 -12.61 2.80
C ALA A 237 3.97 -12.66 3.91
N ASN A 238 4.31 -12.18 5.11
CA ASN A 238 3.43 -12.24 6.27
C ASN A 238 2.46 -11.05 6.30
N VAL A 239 1.15 -11.30 6.23
CA VAL A 239 0.12 -10.23 6.15
C VAL A 239 0.16 -9.21 7.30
N TYR A 240 0.63 -9.59 8.49
CA TYR A 240 0.69 -8.66 9.63
C TYR A 240 1.95 -7.78 9.59
N THR A 241 3.04 -8.29 9.01
CA THR A 241 4.38 -7.69 9.09
C THR A 241 5.02 -7.47 7.74
N SER A 242 4.26 -7.52 6.66
CA SER A 242 4.74 -7.35 5.28
C SER A 242 5.43 -6.01 5.07
N ASN A 243 5.05 -4.99 5.83
CA ASN A 243 5.70 -3.68 5.84
C ASN A 243 7.01 -3.61 6.62
N SER A 244 7.51 -4.75 7.14
CA SER A 244 8.91 -4.90 7.52
C SER A 244 9.85 -4.88 6.32
N GLU A 245 9.36 -5.25 5.14
CA GLU A 245 10.04 -5.05 3.87
C GLU A 245 9.88 -3.59 3.40
N PRO A 246 10.96 -2.82 3.22
CA PRO A 246 10.88 -1.45 2.72
C PRO A 246 10.26 -1.31 1.30
N LEU A 247 10.28 -2.36 0.47
CA LEU A 247 9.55 -2.38 -0.80
C LEU A 247 8.01 -2.38 -0.65
N PHE A 248 7.47 -2.65 0.54
CA PHE A 248 6.04 -2.53 0.84
C PHE A 248 5.47 -1.19 0.38
N TYR A 249 6.19 -0.10 0.64
CA TYR A 249 5.71 1.24 0.35
C TYR A 249 5.67 1.54 -1.15
N LEU A 250 6.58 0.97 -1.94
CA LEU A 250 6.60 1.11 -3.40
C LEU A 250 5.54 0.22 -4.05
N HIS A 251 5.34 -0.99 -3.52
CA HIS A 251 4.27 -1.90 -3.91
C HIS A 251 2.89 -1.27 -3.72
N HIS A 252 2.60 -0.81 -2.50
CA HIS A 252 1.32 -0.17 -2.20
C HIS A 252 1.15 1.19 -2.89
N ALA A 253 2.23 1.93 -3.16
CA ALA A 253 2.16 3.12 -4.01
C ALA A 253 1.76 2.79 -5.45
N ASN A 254 2.13 1.62 -5.97
CA ASN A 254 1.68 1.17 -7.28
C ASN A 254 0.22 0.74 -7.28
N LEU A 255 -0.26 0.04 -6.25
CA LEU A 255 -1.68 -0.27 -6.08
C LEU A 255 -2.52 1.02 -5.99
N ASP A 256 -2.03 2.01 -5.24
CA ASP A 256 -2.65 3.32 -5.13
C ASP A 256 -2.65 4.09 -6.46
N ARG A 257 -1.59 3.99 -7.27
CA ARG A 257 -1.54 4.52 -8.64
C ARG A 257 -2.63 3.90 -9.50
N ILE A 258 -2.74 2.56 -9.50
CA ILE A 258 -3.75 1.85 -10.30
C ILE A 258 -5.16 2.31 -9.92
N TRP A 259 -5.44 2.48 -8.62
CA TRP A 259 -6.71 3.04 -8.16
C TRP A 259 -6.90 4.50 -8.64
N ALA A 260 -5.90 5.37 -8.51
CA ALA A 260 -5.97 6.75 -8.97
C ALA A 260 -6.23 6.84 -10.49
N GLU A 261 -5.61 5.98 -11.30
CA GLU A 261 -5.87 5.87 -12.73
C GLU A 261 -7.29 5.39 -13.03
N TRP A 262 -7.78 4.39 -12.29
CA TRP A 262 -9.15 3.92 -12.40
C TRP A 262 -10.17 5.04 -12.11
N GLN A 263 -9.92 5.86 -11.07
CA GLN A 263 -10.72 7.04 -10.77
C GLN A 263 -10.66 8.08 -11.90
N ALA A 264 -9.46 8.36 -12.42
CA ALA A 264 -9.24 9.35 -13.48
C ALA A 264 -9.88 8.96 -14.83
N ALA A 265 -10.10 7.68 -15.08
CA ALA A 265 -10.76 7.20 -16.30
C ALA A 265 -12.24 7.60 -16.40
N ASN A 266 -12.93 7.78 -15.26
CA ASN A 266 -14.30 8.30 -15.23
C ASN A 266 -14.59 9.05 -13.92
N PRO A 267 -14.05 10.27 -13.74
CA PRO A 267 -14.04 10.94 -12.44
C PRO A 267 -15.44 11.33 -11.96
N SER A 268 -16.40 11.55 -12.85
CA SER A 268 -17.76 11.95 -12.49
C SER A 268 -18.50 10.88 -11.67
N THR A 269 -18.18 9.60 -11.91
CA THR A 269 -18.76 8.47 -11.19
C THR A 269 -17.79 7.86 -10.19
N ARG A 270 -16.49 7.79 -10.51
CA ARG A 270 -15.51 7.00 -9.76
C ARG A 270 -14.74 7.76 -8.67
N GLN A 271 -14.67 9.10 -8.75
CA GLN A 271 -13.80 9.88 -7.86
C GLN A 271 -14.14 9.68 -6.38
N PHE A 272 -15.42 9.50 -6.06
CA PHE A 272 -15.91 9.32 -4.69
C PHE A 272 -16.76 8.04 -4.56
N GLU A 273 -16.54 7.08 -5.48
CA GLU A 273 -17.18 5.77 -5.39
C GLU A 273 -16.49 4.93 -4.31
N ILE A 274 -17.29 4.29 -3.47
CA ILE A 274 -16.81 3.39 -2.43
C ILE A 274 -17.82 2.26 -2.26
N ASP A 275 -17.33 1.05 -2.02
CA ASP A 275 -18.13 -0.14 -1.75
C ASP A 275 -17.33 -1.13 -0.90
N GLY A 276 -17.97 -2.20 -0.44
CA GLY A 276 -17.36 -3.29 0.32
C GLY A 276 -17.64 -3.22 1.82
N SER A 277 -17.60 -4.39 2.46
CA SER A 277 -18.00 -4.58 3.87
C SER A 277 -17.06 -3.90 4.86
N VAL A 278 -17.61 -3.49 6.01
CA VAL A 278 -16.85 -3.04 7.18
C VAL A 278 -16.05 -4.19 7.81
N ILE A 279 -16.59 -5.40 7.78
CA ILE A 279 -15.96 -6.64 8.26
C ILE A 279 -15.27 -7.34 7.07
N PRO A 280 -14.10 -7.99 7.27
CA PRO A 280 -13.44 -8.74 6.21
C PRO A 280 -14.36 -9.71 5.49
N ARG A 281 -14.17 -9.92 4.18
CA ARG A 281 -14.87 -10.97 3.40
C ARG A 281 -14.61 -12.36 3.97
N HIS A 282 -13.39 -12.56 4.48
CA HIS A 282 -12.89 -13.79 5.10
C HIS A 282 -12.49 -13.53 6.57
N PRO A 283 -13.44 -13.30 7.49
CA PRO A 283 -13.11 -13.02 8.88
C PRO A 283 -12.40 -14.20 9.57
N GLU A 284 -12.58 -15.43 9.06
CA GLU A 284 -12.01 -16.67 9.60
C GLU A 284 -10.49 -16.79 9.46
N VAL A 285 -9.86 -16.03 8.57
CA VAL A 285 -8.38 -16.03 8.41
C VAL A 285 -7.68 -14.99 9.29
N PHE A 286 -8.46 -14.19 10.01
CA PHE A 286 -7.99 -13.09 10.87
C PHE A 286 -8.33 -13.36 12.33
N ALA A 287 -7.60 -12.72 13.24
CA ALA A 287 -7.78 -12.91 14.69
C ALA A 287 -8.69 -11.86 15.33
N GLY A 288 -9.30 -10.97 14.53
CA GLY A 288 -10.11 -9.86 14.99
C GLY A 288 -11.43 -10.28 15.66
N ASP A 289 -11.83 -9.52 16.67
CA ASP A 289 -13.20 -9.58 17.21
C ASP A 289 -14.11 -8.65 16.39
N TYR A 290 -15.05 -9.23 15.66
CA TYR A 290 -16.03 -8.52 14.84
C TYR A 290 -17.41 -8.40 15.53
N THR A 291 -17.52 -8.86 16.77
CA THR A 291 -18.79 -8.85 17.51
C THR A 291 -19.29 -7.42 17.70
N GLY A 292 -20.50 -7.14 17.22
CA GLY A 292 -21.12 -5.82 17.34
C GLY A 292 -20.63 -4.78 16.32
N MET A 293 -19.75 -5.16 15.39
CA MET A 293 -19.43 -4.32 14.23
C MET A 293 -20.59 -4.29 13.23
N SER A 294 -20.64 -3.22 12.42
CA SER A 294 -21.62 -3.13 11.33
C SER A 294 -21.34 -4.21 10.29
N THR A 295 -22.37 -4.94 9.87
CA THR A 295 -22.29 -5.91 8.77
C THR A 295 -22.55 -5.27 7.39
N GLY A 296 -22.74 -3.95 7.35
CA GLY A 296 -22.98 -3.21 6.12
C GLY A 296 -21.69 -2.79 5.41
N ASN A 297 -21.86 -2.15 4.26
CA ASN A 297 -20.75 -1.60 3.51
C ASN A 297 -20.27 -0.28 4.13
N VAL A 298 -18.99 0.02 3.94
CA VAL A 298 -18.42 1.32 4.30
C VAL A 298 -19.11 2.43 3.51
N THR A 299 -19.09 3.64 4.04
CA THR A 299 -19.55 4.85 3.35
C THR A 299 -18.43 5.88 3.32
N LEU A 300 -18.57 6.94 2.54
CA LEU A 300 -17.62 8.06 2.55
C LEU A 300 -17.44 8.68 3.96
N ALA A 301 -18.43 8.55 4.85
CA ALA A 301 -18.35 9.05 6.23
C ALA A 301 -17.71 8.04 7.20
N TYR A 302 -17.37 6.83 6.74
CA TYR A 302 -16.75 5.81 7.59
C TYR A 302 -15.38 6.31 8.09
N PRO A 303 -15.12 6.26 9.41
CA PRO A 303 -13.87 6.73 9.98
C PRO A 303 -12.75 5.72 9.73
N ILE A 304 -11.58 6.24 9.34
CA ILE A 304 -10.32 5.50 9.28
C ILE A 304 -9.28 6.24 10.13
N ASN A 305 -8.30 5.50 10.66
CA ASN A 305 -7.28 6.05 11.54
C ASN A 305 -5.97 5.28 11.40
N LEU A 306 -4.88 5.94 11.75
CA LEU A 306 -3.55 5.32 11.89
C LEU A 306 -3.13 5.35 13.36
N GLY A 307 -4.08 5.11 14.27
CA GLY A 307 -3.80 5.03 15.70
C GLY A 307 -2.96 6.19 16.23
N THR A 308 -1.88 5.84 16.90
CA THR A 308 -0.88 6.76 17.46
C THR A 308 0.07 7.31 16.40
N LEU A 309 0.21 6.63 15.26
CA LEU A 309 1.06 7.04 14.15
C LEU A 309 0.48 8.22 13.35
N GLY A 310 -0.85 8.35 13.33
CA GLY A 310 -1.58 9.31 12.51
C GLY A 310 -1.38 10.79 12.87
N GLY A 311 -0.79 11.11 14.04
CA GLY A 311 -0.51 12.48 14.46
C GLY A 311 -1.74 13.40 14.30
N PRO A 312 -1.65 14.55 13.60
CA PRO A 312 -2.79 15.45 13.32
C PRO A 312 -3.90 14.83 12.45
N SER A 313 -3.59 13.78 11.68
CA SER A 313 -4.56 13.00 10.88
C SER A 313 -4.97 11.71 11.59
N LYS A 314 -4.86 11.69 12.93
CA LYS A 314 -5.22 10.56 13.81
C LYS A 314 -6.57 9.94 13.46
N SER A 315 -7.55 10.72 13.01
CA SER A 315 -8.80 10.17 12.52
C SER A 315 -9.34 11.06 11.41
N VAL A 316 -9.61 10.43 10.28
CA VAL A 316 -10.22 11.05 9.10
C VAL A 316 -11.35 10.13 8.63
N THR A 317 -12.14 10.58 7.67
CA THR A 317 -13.13 9.75 6.99
C THR A 317 -12.58 9.25 5.67
N ILE A 318 -13.19 8.21 5.10
CA ILE A 318 -12.87 7.75 3.74
C ILE A 318 -12.92 8.92 2.74
N LEU A 319 -13.91 9.82 2.87
CA LEU A 319 -14.05 11.01 2.03
C LEU A 319 -12.76 11.85 1.97
N ASP A 320 -12.03 11.95 3.07
CA ASP A 320 -10.85 12.81 3.20
C ASP A 320 -9.64 12.30 2.40
N VAL A 321 -9.71 11.06 1.89
CA VAL A 321 -8.62 10.39 1.17
C VAL A 321 -9.03 9.91 -0.23
N MET A 322 -10.26 10.19 -0.68
CA MET A 322 -10.72 9.71 -1.98
C MET A 322 -10.03 10.36 -3.18
N ASP A 323 -9.58 11.61 -3.04
CA ASP A 323 -8.87 12.34 -4.08
C ASP A 323 -7.42 12.59 -3.63
N THR A 324 -6.46 12.12 -4.43
CA THR A 324 -5.02 12.24 -4.14
C THR A 324 -4.55 13.70 -4.02
N LYS A 325 -5.30 14.65 -4.60
CA LYS A 325 -5.06 16.10 -4.50
C LYS A 325 -5.87 16.75 -3.38
N GLY A 326 -6.57 15.98 -2.55
CA GLY A 326 -7.39 16.49 -1.45
C GLY A 326 -8.70 17.12 -1.91
N GLY A 327 -9.18 16.81 -3.11
CA GLY A 327 -10.48 17.26 -3.57
C GLY A 327 -11.64 16.64 -2.78
N ARG A 328 -12.74 17.39 -2.65
CA ARG A 328 -14.04 16.91 -2.13
C ARG A 328 -15.17 17.24 -3.10
N PRO A 329 -16.30 16.52 -3.06
CA PRO A 329 -17.50 16.93 -3.81
C PRO A 329 -17.91 18.34 -3.37
N ALA A 330 -18.33 19.20 -4.31
CA ALA A 330 -18.87 20.52 -4.00
C ALA A 330 -20.10 20.48 -3.06
N THR A 331 -20.77 19.32 -2.96
CA THR A 331 -21.89 19.07 -2.06
C THR A 331 -21.45 18.64 -0.65
N ALA A 332 -20.15 18.50 -0.38
CA ALA A 332 -19.67 18.10 0.94
C ALA A 332 -19.97 19.19 1.99
N PRO A 333 -20.19 18.81 3.27
CA PRO A 333 -20.50 19.77 4.34
C PRO A 333 -19.41 20.82 4.60
N SER A 334 -18.18 20.55 4.15
CA SER A 334 -17.02 21.42 4.28
C SER A 334 -16.34 21.58 2.92
N THR A 335 -15.89 22.80 2.63
CA THR A 335 -15.06 23.13 1.46
C THR A 335 -13.57 22.99 1.73
N ALA A 336 -13.16 22.73 2.99
CA ALA A 336 -11.78 22.39 3.30
C ALA A 336 -11.40 21.09 2.58
N GLY A 337 -10.22 21.03 1.97
CA GLY A 337 -9.76 19.85 1.26
C GLY A 337 -9.67 18.60 2.13
N GLY A 338 -9.50 17.45 1.50
CA GLY A 338 -9.02 16.23 2.13
C GLY A 338 -7.59 16.38 2.64
N VAL A 339 -7.01 15.29 3.14
CA VAL A 339 -5.70 15.32 3.78
C VAL A 339 -4.54 15.03 2.83
N LEU A 340 -4.82 14.84 1.54
CA LEU A 340 -3.81 14.42 0.56
C LEU A 340 -3.40 15.58 -0.37
N CYS A 341 -2.16 15.52 -0.85
CA CYS A 341 -1.65 16.47 -1.83
C CYS A 341 -0.51 15.84 -2.66
N TYR A 342 -0.86 14.90 -3.52
CA TYR A 342 0.07 14.27 -4.46
C TYR A 342 -0.65 13.83 -5.74
N GLU A 343 0.14 13.47 -6.75
CA GLU A 343 -0.29 12.84 -7.99
C GLU A 343 0.76 11.85 -8.48
N TYR A 344 0.39 11.02 -9.46
CA TYR A 344 1.31 10.06 -10.08
C TYR A 344 1.76 10.59 -11.44
N ALA A 345 3.07 10.53 -11.69
CA ALA A 345 3.58 10.55 -13.05
C ALA A 345 3.21 9.24 -13.76
N ALA A 346 2.94 9.31 -15.06
CA ALA A 346 2.66 8.13 -15.88
C ALA A 346 3.81 7.12 -15.81
N SER A 347 3.45 5.84 -15.78
CA SER A 347 4.45 4.76 -15.86
C SER A 347 5.17 4.81 -17.22
N PRO A 348 6.50 4.58 -17.27
CA PRO A 348 7.19 4.45 -18.54
C PRO A 348 6.64 3.27 -19.36
N ALA A 349 6.70 3.39 -20.68
CA ALA A 349 6.38 2.26 -21.54
C ALA A 349 7.41 1.14 -21.34
N ALA A 350 6.97 -0.13 -21.41
CA ALA A 350 7.87 -1.27 -21.47
C ALA A 350 8.87 -1.07 -22.62
N SER A 351 10.17 -1.22 -22.34
CA SER A 351 11.18 -1.28 -23.38
C SER A 351 10.93 -2.51 -24.23
N GLN A 352 10.61 -2.31 -25.51
CA GLN A 352 10.43 -3.38 -26.50
C GLN A 352 11.72 -4.14 -26.75
#